data_AF-A0A8H4QIE2-F1
#
_entry.id   AF-A0A8H4QIE2-F1
#
_cell.length_a   1.000
_cell.length_b   1.000
_cell.length_c   1.000
_cell.angle_alpha   90.00
_cell.angle_beta   90.00
_cell.angle_gamma   90.00
#
_symmetry.space_group_name_H-M   'P 1'
#
loop_
_entity.id
_entity.type
_entity.pdbx_description
1 polymer ?
#
loop_
_entity_poly.entity_id
_entity_poly.type
_entity_poly.pdbx_seq_one_letter_code
_entity_poly.pdbx_strand_id
1 'polypeptide(L)'
;MLQHPRFLETRPWTLKTLNPFDRKAYIDALLSQYPAVPEEFRLWIMEWPARMVPFGMWPGSPFTYHHAVTLEEANGTNWLAYLPEGSPSLLTLLHSHPSHDDHCIPALLFWKDDLRTYWLIFEHSEPELMGRVIINDLDVGDLPMVCYLPHPVDMVDGLVITHNDWLQFLEHRWDEQVDLVLALERPPPTYTYPQTRISFRKDEPIAYPVTCNLGDSSAVALPTYPWRSSSTPQVLEELHRYVYLE
;
A
#
# COMPACT_ATOMS: atom_id res chain seq x y z
N MET A 1 -7.75 -6.21 17.21
CA MET A 1 -7.14 -7.31 16.40
C MET A 1 -6.81 -8.61 17.17
N LEU A 2 -5.74 -8.67 17.99
CA LEU A 2 -5.18 -9.95 18.51
C LEU A 2 -6.12 -10.81 19.37
N GLN A 3 -7.11 -10.19 20.01
CA GLN A 3 -8.10 -10.88 20.84
C GLN A 3 -9.27 -11.42 20.03
N HIS A 4 -9.36 -11.10 18.74
CA HIS A 4 -10.45 -11.54 17.90
C HIS A 4 -10.35 -13.07 17.68
N PRO A 5 -11.44 -13.85 17.89
CA PRO A 5 -11.39 -15.31 17.80
C PRO A 5 -10.85 -15.83 16.47
N ARG A 6 -11.16 -15.11 15.39
CA ARG A 6 -10.76 -15.48 14.02
C ARG A 6 -9.32 -15.11 13.68
N PHE A 7 -8.60 -14.41 14.56
CA PHE A 7 -7.21 -14.03 14.30
C PHE A 7 -6.30 -15.25 14.11
N LEU A 8 -6.57 -16.34 14.83
CA LEU A 8 -5.78 -17.57 14.70
C LEU A 8 -6.07 -18.34 13.41
N GLU A 9 -7.16 -18.03 12.70
CA GLU A 9 -7.51 -18.66 11.42
C GLU A 9 -6.52 -18.28 10.32
N THR A 10 -5.85 -17.14 10.41
CA THR A 10 -4.87 -16.69 9.40
C THR A 10 -3.56 -17.47 9.45
N ARG A 11 -3.25 -18.04 10.62
CA ARG A 11 -1.94 -18.61 10.94
C ARG A 11 -1.50 -19.77 10.03
N PRO A 12 -2.35 -20.76 9.68
CA PRO A 12 -1.93 -21.86 8.82
C PRO A 12 -1.45 -21.37 7.45
N TRP A 13 -2.14 -20.39 6.87
CA TRP A 13 -1.74 -19.78 5.62
C TRP A 13 -0.44 -19.00 5.78
N THR A 14 -0.34 -18.11 6.79
CA THR A 14 0.89 -17.32 7.03
C THR A 14 2.12 -18.22 7.16
N LEU A 15 2.03 -19.28 7.96
CA LEU A 15 3.15 -20.22 8.15
C LEU A 15 3.60 -20.92 6.86
N LYS A 16 2.68 -21.10 5.91
CA LYS A 16 2.97 -21.76 4.63
C LYS A 16 3.61 -20.81 3.61
N THR A 17 3.30 -19.51 3.70
CA THR A 17 3.70 -18.51 2.70
C THR A 17 4.90 -17.66 3.12
N LEU A 18 5.31 -17.71 4.38
CA LEU A 18 6.48 -16.98 4.87
C LEU A 18 7.79 -17.45 4.23
N ASN A 19 8.49 -16.50 3.62
CA ASN A 19 9.88 -16.64 3.19
C ASN A 19 10.84 -16.21 4.31
N PRO A 20 12.10 -16.69 4.29
CA PRO A 20 13.16 -16.13 5.11
C PRO A 20 13.27 -14.61 4.89
N PHE A 21 13.30 -13.85 5.98
CA PHE A 21 13.30 -12.39 5.94
C PHE A 21 14.26 -11.84 6.98
N ASP A 22 15.27 -11.08 6.54
CA ASP A 22 16.19 -10.36 7.41
C ASP A 22 15.61 -9.00 7.79
N ARG A 23 14.99 -8.96 8.96
CA ARG A 23 14.34 -7.77 9.54
C ARG A 23 15.33 -6.61 9.71
N LYS A 24 16.55 -6.91 10.16
CA LYS A 24 17.54 -5.89 10.46
C LYS A 24 18.06 -5.28 9.16
N ALA A 25 18.40 -6.12 8.19
CA ALA A 25 18.84 -5.65 6.88
C ALA A 25 17.76 -4.79 6.21
N TYR A 26 16.48 -5.15 6.34
CA TYR A 26 15.36 -4.36 5.80
C TYR A 26 15.27 -2.96 6.44
N ILE A 27 15.35 -2.86 7.76
CA ILE A 27 15.33 -1.56 8.47
C ILE A 27 16.60 -0.75 8.18
N ASP A 28 17.78 -1.39 8.17
CA ASP A 28 19.04 -0.73 7.82
C ASP A 28 19.00 -0.16 6.40
N ALA A 29 18.38 -0.89 5.46
CA ALA A 29 18.23 -0.45 4.08
C ALA A 29 17.30 0.77 3.96
N LEU A 30 16.21 0.82 4.72
CA LEU A 30 15.37 2.03 4.80
C LEU A 30 16.13 3.21 5.40
N LEU A 31 16.88 2.98 6.49
CA LEU A 31 17.70 3.99 7.15
C LEU A 31 18.86 4.50 6.27
N SER A 32 19.33 3.69 5.32
CA SER A 32 20.33 4.11 4.34
C SER A 32 19.79 5.10 3.31
N GLN A 33 18.47 5.11 3.08
CA GLN A 33 17.78 5.98 2.14
C GLN A 33 17.26 7.26 2.82
N TYR A 34 16.85 7.16 4.08
CA TYR A 34 16.31 8.29 4.84
C TYR A 34 16.65 8.18 6.33
N PRO A 35 16.96 9.28 7.04
CA PRO A 35 17.55 9.23 8.39
C PRO A 35 16.65 8.64 9.50
N ALA A 36 15.36 8.40 9.24
CA ALA A 36 14.42 7.91 10.23
C ALA A 36 13.43 6.90 9.63
N VAL A 37 12.90 6.03 10.49
CA VAL A 37 11.80 5.09 10.20
C VAL A 37 10.72 5.30 11.25
N PRO A 38 9.42 5.33 10.90
CA PRO A 38 8.34 5.40 11.88
C PRO A 38 8.48 4.34 12.97
N GLU A 39 8.35 4.74 14.23
CA GLU A 39 8.67 3.88 15.37
C GLU A 39 7.76 2.65 15.41
N GLU A 40 6.46 2.83 15.22
CA GLU A 40 5.45 1.79 15.22
C GLU A 40 5.72 0.76 14.11
N PHE A 41 6.08 1.23 12.91
CA PHE A 41 6.45 0.36 11.80
C PHE A 41 7.75 -0.39 12.08
N ARG A 42 8.76 0.30 12.64
CA ARG A 42 10.04 -0.32 13.01
C ARG A 42 9.85 -1.41 14.05
N LEU A 43 9.07 -1.15 15.10
CA LEU A 43 8.72 -2.11 16.14
C LEU A 43 7.95 -3.29 15.55
N TRP A 44 7.01 -3.02 14.64
CA TRP A 44 6.27 -4.08 13.96
C TRP A 44 7.19 -4.98 13.12
N ILE A 45 8.14 -4.44 12.36
CA ILE A 45 9.11 -5.25 11.60
C ILE A 45 10.02 -6.06 12.52
N MET A 46 10.56 -5.44 13.58
CA MET A 46 11.59 -6.06 14.40
C MET A 46 11.03 -7.08 15.39
N GLU A 47 9.93 -6.73 16.05
CA GLU A 47 9.43 -7.46 17.22
C GLU A 47 8.19 -8.31 16.90
N TRP A 48 7.37 -7.92 15.92
CA TRP A 48 6.12 -8.64 15.66
C TRP A 48 6.41 -10.07 15.18
N PRO A 49 5.70 -11.09 15.70
CA PRO A 49 5.86 -12.45 15.21
C PRO A 49 5.41 -12.54 13.75
N ALA A 50 6.31 -12.89 12.83
CA ALA A 50 5.98 -13.00 11.39
C ALA A 50 4.80 -13.94 11.13
N ARG A 51 4.63 -14.95 11.98
CA ARG A 51 3.52 -15.93 11.95
C ARG A 51 2.14 -15.38 12.36
N MET A 52 2.07 -14.11 12.76
CA MET A 52 0.87 -13.42 13.23
C MET A 52 0.62 -12.16 12.42
N VAL A 53 1.01 -12.16 11.14
CA VAL A 53 0.83 -10.99 10.29
C VAL A 53 -0.54 -11.08 9.61
N PRO A 54 -1.42 -10.09 9.80
CA PRO A 54 -2.72 -10.10 9.14
C PRO A 54 -2.55 -9.86 7.63
N PHE A 55 -3.43 -10.48 6.85
CA PHE A 55 -3.65 -10.16 5.42
C PHE A 55 -2.45 -10.35 4.49
N GLY A 56 -1.47 -11.14 4.90
CA GLY A 56 -0.23 -11.31 4.14
C GLY A 56 0.64 -10.06 4.03
N MET A 57 0.32 -8.98 4.76
CA MET A 57 1.08 -7.72 4.80
C MET A 57 2.39 -7.88 5.57
N TRP A 58 3.33 -8.70 5.11
CA TRP A 58 4.65 -8.91 5.72
C TRP A 58 5.74 -8.79 4.64
N PRO A 59 6.90 -8.15 4.88
CA PRO A 59 7.95 -8.10 3.85
C PRO A 59 8.47 -9.48 3.46
N GLY A 60 8.38 -10.47 4.35
CA GLY A 60 8.72 -11.86 4.07
C GLY A 60 7.61 -12.65 3.37
N SER A 61 6.46 -12.07 3.04
CA SER A 61 5.42 -12.74 2.25
C SER A 61 5.79 -12.78 0.76
N PRO A 62 5.09 -13.58 -0.07
CA PRO A 62 5.28 -13.52 -1.52
C PRO A 62 4.84 -12.17 -2.10
N PHE A 63 5.57 -11.69 -3.11
CA PHE A 63 5.14 -10.56 -3.94
C PHE A 63 4.18 -11.07 -5.02
N THR A 64 2.91 -11.21 -4.66
CA THR A 64 1.86 -11.76 -5.52
C THR A 64 0.63 -10.89 -5.39
N TYR A 65 -0.14 -10.79 -6.47
CA TYR A 65 -1.44 -10.17 -6.39
C TYR A 65 -2.50 -11.21 -6.03
N HIS A 66 -3.24 -10.92 -4.98
CA HIS A 66 -4.33 -11.74 -4.48
C HIS A 66 -5.66 -11.15 -4.93
N HIS A 67 -6.48 -11.94 -5.62
CA HIS A 67 -7.82 -11.52 -6.02
C HIS A 67 -8.89 -11.82 -4.97
N ALA A 68 -8.58 -12.75 -4.06
CA ALA A 68 -9.51 -13.19 -3.05
C ALA A 68 -9.50 -12.26 -1.84
N VAL A 69 -10.68 -12.10 -1.24
CA VAL A 69 -10.84 -11.49 0.07
C VAL A 69 -11.11 -12.62 1.03
N THR A 70 -10.09 -13.02 1.79
CA THR A 70 -10.20 -14.00 2.88
C THR A 70 -9.67 -13.37 4.17
N LEU A 71 -9.75 -14.06 5.30
CA LEU A 71 -9.05 -13.59 6.50
C LEU A 71 -7.53 -13.67 6.36
N GLU A 72 -7.05 -14.55 5.50
CA GLU A 72 -5.63 -14.85 5.31
C GLU A 72 -4.98 -13.85 4.37
N GLU A 73 -5.69 -13.45 3.31
CA GLU A 73 -5.22 -12.62 2.21
C GLU A 73 -6.19 -11.45 1.98
N ALA A 74 -5.66 -10.23 1.99
CA ALA A 74 -6.39 -9.09 1.45
C ALA A 74 -6.28 -9.07 -0.07
N ASN A 75 -7.31 -8.54 -0.74
CA ASN A 75 -7.24 -8.23 -2.16
C ASN A 75 -6.13 -7.19 -2.41
N GLY A 76 -5.31 -7.43 -3.44
CA GLY A 76 -4.22 -6.56 -3.82
C GLY A 76 -2.85 -7.20 -3.71
N THR A 77 -1.83 -6.34 -3.64
CA THR A 77 -0.42 -6.68 -3.67
C THR A 77 0.27 -6.12 -2.45
N ASN A 78 1.04 -6.98 -1.79
CA ASN A 78 1.93 -6.60 -0.71
C ASN A 78 3.25 -6.01 -1.24
N TRP A 79 3.35 -4.70 -1.30
CA TRP A 79 4.56 -4.03 -1.79
C TRP A 79 5.73 -4.04 -0.82
N LEU A 80 5.51 -4.39 0.45
CA LEU A 80 6.59 -4.64 1.40
C LEU A 80 7.49 -5.80 0.98
N ALA A 81 6.95 -6.75 0.22
CA ALA A 81 7.69 -7.89 -0.31
C ALA A 81 8.45 -7.58 -1.62
N TYR A 82 8.27 -6.37 -2.17
CA TYR A 82 8.97 -5.96 -3.39
C TYR A 82 10.39 -5.48 -3.05
N LEU A 83 11.37 -6.31 -3.37
CA LEU A 83 12.79 -6.06 -3.08
C LEU A 83 13.62 -6.13 -4.38
N PRO A 84 13.53 -5.13 -5.28
CA PRO A 84 14.41 -5.07 -6.43
C PRO A 84 15.84 -4.94 -5.90
N GLU A 85 16.69 -5.93 -6.19
CA GLU A 85 18.07 -6.02 -5.67
C GLU A 85 18.18 -6.37 -4.17
N GLY A 86 17.11 -6.88 -3.56
CA GLY A 86 17.13 -7.35 -2.17
C GLY A 86 16.96 -6.24 -1.11
N SER A 87 16.60 -5.03 -1.54
CA SER A 87 16.38 -3.86 -0.66
C SER A 87 14.99 -3.26 -0.88
N PRO A 88 14.29 -2.79 0.17
CA PRO A 88 13.11 -1.95 0.00
C PRO A 88 13.51 -0.61 -0.62
N SER A 89 12.54 0.09 -1.21
CA SER A 89 12.75 1.41 -1.78
C SER A 89 11.74 2.41 -1.22
N LEU A 90 12.24 3.54 -0.73
CA LEU A 90 11.42 4.72 -0.48
C LEU A 90 11.15 5.43 -1.80
N LEU A 91 9.93 5.91 -1.93
CA LEU A 91 9.45 6.69 -3.06
C LEU A 91 9.14 8.11 -2.59
N THR A 92 8.81 8.97 -3.53
CA THR A 92 8.45 10.36 -3.29
C THR A 92 6.97 10.56 -3.55
N LEU A 93 6.28 11.21 -2.62
CA LEU A 93 4.91 11.69 -2.78
C LEU A 93 4.90 13.21 -2.87
N LEU A 94 4.09 13.76 -3.77
CA LEU A 94 3.80 15.19 -3.77
C LEU A 94 2.82 15.50 -2.64
N HIS A 95 3.27 16.31 -1.70
CA HIS A 95 2.48 16.81 -0.60
C HIS A 95 2.12 18.28 -0.85
N SER A 96 0.83 18.53 -0.95
CA SER A 96 0.28 19.88 -1.04
C SER A 96 -0.27 20.29 0.33
N HIS A 97 0.30 21.34 0.91
CA HIS A 97 -0.17 21.91 2.17
C HIS A 97 -0.87 23.26 1.91
N PRO A 98 -2.06 23.54 2.48
CA PRO A 98 -2.80 24.78 2.20
C PRO A 98 -2.04 26.09 2.49
N SER A 99 -1.04 26.03 3.36
CA SER A 99 -0.21 27.19 3.78
C SER A 99 1.24 27.16 3.32
N HIS A 100 1.68 26.12 2.60
CA HIS A 100 3.06 25.99 2.13
C HIS A 100 3.09 25.71 0.62
N ASP A 101 4.23 25.98 0.00
CA ASP A 101 4.50 25.54 -1.36
C ASP A 101 4.48 23.99 -1.40
N ASP A 102 3.93 23.46 -2.50
CA ASP A 102 3.93 22.02 -2.76
C ASP A 102 5.36 21.48 -2.70
N HIS A 103 5.55 20.38 -1.97
CA HIS A 103 6.86 19.76 -1.84
C HIS A 103 6.77 18.24 -1.80
N CYS A 104 7.93 17.62 -1.96
CA CYS A 104 8.06 16.18 -2.09
C CYS A 104 8.45 15.56 -0.75
N ILE A 105 7.66 14.59 -0.27
CA ILE A 105 7.92 13.86 0.98
C ILE A 105 8.27 12.39 0.72
N PRO A 106 9.14 11.77 1.53
CA PRO A 106 9.48 10.36 1.42
C PRO A 106 8.35 9.47 1.95
N ALA A 107 8.05 8.40 1.21
CA ALA A 107 7.03 7.44 1.59
C ALA A 107 7.34 6.03 1.10
N LEU A 108 6.80 5.03 1.81
CA LEU A 108 6.87 3.63 1.43
C LEU A 108 5.50 3.16 0.92
N LEU A 109 5.43 2.75 -0.34
CA LEU A 109 4.28 2.00 -0.85
C LEU A 109 4.30 0.61 -0.23
N PHE A 110 3.30 0.28 0.60
CA PHE A 110 3.27 -1.00 1.30
C PHE A 110 2.14 -1.91 0.82
N TRP A 111 1.08 -1.34 0.24
CA TRP A 111 -0.01 -2.10 -0.36
C TRP A 111 -0.59 -1.41 -1.58
N LYS A 112 -1.09 -2.19 -2.54
CA LYS A 112 -1.87 -1.68 -3.68
C LYS A 112 -2.93 -2.68 -4.08
N ASP A 113 -4.16 -2.23 -4.26
CA ASP A 113 -5.21 -3.01 -4.90
C ASP A 113 -5.64 -2.37 -6.23
N ASP A 114 -6.76 -2.82 -6.79
CA ASP A 114 -7.30 -2.30 -8.06
C ASP A 114 -7.77 -0.85 -7.97
N LEU A 115 -8.17 -0.44 -6.77
CA LEU A 115 -8.79 0.85 -6.51
C LEU A 115 -7.90 1.74 -5.66
N ARG A 116 -6.93 1.21 -4.93
CA ARG A 116 -6.23 1.98 -3.90
C ARG A 116 -4.74 1.74 -3.86
N THR A 117 -4.01 2.77 -3.42
CA THR A 117 -2.60 2.69 -3.03
C THR A 117 -2.45 3.10 -1.58
N TYR A 118 -1.58 2.39 -0.85
CA TYR A 118 -1.41 2.56 0.59
C TYR A 118 0.05 2.89 0.90
N TRP A 119 0.24 4.02 1.56
CA TRP A 119 1.53 4.66 1.74
C TRP A 119 1.82 4.88 3.21
N LEU A 120 3.04 4.62 3.64
CA LEU A 120 3.55 4.96 4.97
C LEU A 120 4.52 6.13 4.83
N ILE A 121 4.28 7.22 5.57
CA ILE A 121 5.06 8.45 5.46
C ILE A 121 6.29 8.44 6.36
N PHE A 122 7.43 8.90 5.81
CA PHE A 122 8.73 8.92 6.47
C PHE A 122 9.22 10.35 6.79
N GLU A 123 8.43 11.39 6.53
CA GLU A 123 8.82 12.79 6.70
C GLU A 123 9.10 13.13 8.17
N HIS A 124 10.39 13.15 8.55
CA HIS A 124 10.79 13.34 9.95
C HIS A 124 10.90 14.81 10.36
N SER A 125 10.97 15.74 9.39
CA SER A 125 11.04 17.17 9.70
C SER A 125 9.68 17.76 10.05
N GLU A 126 8.59 17.06 9.68
CA GLU A 126 7.19 17.35 10.03
C GLU A 126 6.65 16.21 10.91
N PRO A 127 6.80 16.29 12.25
CA PRO A 127 6.44 15.21 13.17
C PRO A 127 4.98 14.76 13.08
N GLU A 128 4.10 15.64 12.61
CA GLU A 128 2.70 15.37 12.35
C GLU A 128 2.48 14.43 11.16
N LEU A 129 3.41 14.35 10.22
CA LEU A 129 3.36 13.49 9.03
C LEU A 129 4.02 12.14 9.25
N MET A 130 5.11 12.13 10.03
CA MET A 130 5.89 10.93 10.31
C MET A 130 5.02 9.78 10.81
N GLY A 131 5.08 8.64 10.11
CA GLY A 131 4.37 7.43 10.50
C GLY A 131 2.90 7.37 10.10
N ARG A 132 2.34 8.44 9.52
CA ARG A 132 0.98 8.39 8.98
C ARG A 132 0.86 7.36 7.87
N VAL A 133 -0.29 6.71 7.82
CA VAL A 133 -0.70 5.88 6.69
C VAL A 133 -1.71 6.65 5.85
N ILE A 134 -1.43 6.76 4.55
CA ILE A 134 -2.29 7.42 3.56
C ILE A 134 -2.82 6.36 2.61
N ILE A 135 -4.14 6.37 2.38
CA ILE A 135 -4.81 5.52 1.40
C ILE A 135 -5.44 6.42 0.34
N ASN A 136 -4.96 6.28 -0.89
CA ASN A 136 -5.47 7.04 -2.04
C ASN A 136 -6.35 6.16 -2.91
N ASP A 137 -7.53 6.67 -3.27
CA ASP A 137 -8.43 6.03 -4.23
C ASP A 137 -8.07 6.46 -5.67
N LEU A 138 -7.80 5.47 -6.53
CA LEU A 138 -7.41 5.62 -7.93
C LEU A 138 -8.62 5.91 -8.83
N ASP A 139 -9.85 5.77 -8.34
CA ASP A 139 -11.07 6.00 -9.14
C ASP A 139 -11.38 7.50 -9.35
N VAL A 140 -10.58 8.40 -8.75
CA VAL A 140 -10.66 9.85 -8.95
C VAL A 140 -9.79 10.28 -10.14
N GLY A 141 -10.14 9.73 -11.31
CA GLY A 141 -9.71 10.11 -12.67
C GLY A 141 -8.27 10.58 -12.86
N ASP A 142 -7.36 9.69 -13.32
CA ASP A 142 -6.09 9.91 -14.08
C ASP A 142 -5.17 11.10 -13.72
N LEU A 143 -5.40 11.83 -12.63
CA LEU A 143 -4.57 12.95 -12.20
C LEU A 143 -3.28 12.42 -11.56
N PRO A 144 -2.16 13.15 -11.74
CA PRO A 144 -0.91 12.82 -11.06
C PRO A 144 -1.14 12.76 -9.55
N MET A 145 -0.53 11.78 -8.89
CA MET A 145 -0.69 11.53 -7.45
C MET A 145 -0.34 12.75 -6.60
N VAL A 146 -1.32 13.58 -6.28
CA VAL A 146 -1.19 14.66 -5.30
C VAL A 146 -1.85 14.20 -4.02
N CYS A 147 -1.05 13.98 -2.96
CA CYS A 147 -1.57 13.67 -1.65
C CYS A 147 -1.92 14.99 -0.95
N TYR A 148 -3.20 15.38 -1.05
CA TYR A 148 -3.75 16.38 -0.16
C TYR A 148 -3.97 15.73 1.20
N LEU A 149 -3.05 15.97 2.13
CA LEU A 149 -3.29 15.58 3.51
C LEU A 149 -4.26 16.59 4.12
N PRO A 150 -5.48 16.18 4.45
CA PRO A 150 -6.44 17.13 5.00
C PRO A 150 -5.98 17.57 6.38
N HIS A 151 -6.08 18.87 6.65
CA HIS A 151 -6.27 19.32 8.02
C HIS A 151 -7.53 18.66 8.60
N PRO A 152 -7.65 18.44 9.92
CA PRO A 152 -8.67 17.60 10.54
C PRO A 152 -10.14 18.10 10.40
N VAL A 153 -10.45 19.00 9.46
CA VAL A 153 -11.77 19.62 9.35
C VAL A 153 -12.39 19.60 7.94
N ASP A 154 -11.67 19.37 6.83
CA ASP A 154 -12.31 19.41 5.51
C ASP A 154 -11.80 18.32 4.55
N MET A 155 -12.68 17.37 4.20
CA MET A 155 -12.59 16.62 2.95
C MET A 155 -13.97 16.45 2.32
N VAL A 156 -14.11 16.90 1.07
CA VAL A 156 -15.13 16.39 0.14
C VAL A 156 -14.52 16.38 -1.28
N ASP A 157 -14.76 15.28 -2.01
CA ASP A 157 -14.39 15.00 -3.42
C ASP A 157 -12.92 14.65 -3.75
N GLY A 158 -12.42 13.55 -3.19
CA GLY A 158 -11.11 12.96 -3.54
C GLY A 158 -10.48 12.19 -2.39
N LEU A 159 -11.22 11.21 -1.84
CA LEU A 159 -11.09 10.71 -0.48
C LEU A 159 -9.70 10.12 -0.15
N VAL A 160 -8.87 10.89 0.56
CA VAL A 160 -7.61 10.43 1.17
C VAL A 160 -7.90 9.93 2.59
N ILE A 161 -7.97 8.62 2.80
CA ILE A 161 -8.13 8.08 4.17
C ILE A 161 -6.77 8.15 4.86
N THR A 162 -6.74 8.70 6.07
CA THR A 162 -5.51 8.80 6.85
C THR A 162 -5.65 8.07 8.18
N HIS A 163 -4.56 7.40 8.59
CA HIS A 163 -4.39 6.88 9.94
C HIS A 163 -3.19 7.57 10.57
N ASN A 164 -3.27 7.80 11.89
CA ASN A 164 -2.24 8.52 12.64
C ASN A 164 -0.93 7.72 12.70
N ASP A 165 -1.02 6.39 12.72
CA ASP A 165 0.12 5.51 12.81
C ASP A 165 -0.15 4.13 12.19
N TRP A 166 0.91 3.34 12.07
CA TRP A 166 0.88 1.99 11.51
C TRP A 166 -0.02 1.01 12.27
N LEU A 167 -0.06 1.08 13.61
CA LEU A 167 -0.85 0.16 14.43
C LEU A 167 -2.34 0.47 14.31
N GLN A 168 -2.72 1.75 14.33
CA GLN A 168 -4.09 2.19 14.10
C GLN A 168 -4.58 1.74 12.73
N PHE A 169 -3.75 1.84 11.69
CA PHE A 169 -4.06 1.30 10.37
C PHE A 169 -4.29 -0.22 10.42
N LEU A 170 -3.39 -1.00 11.02
CA LEU A 170 -3.52 -2.46 11.11
C LEU A 170 -4.79 -2.88 11.85
N GLU A 171 -5.14 -2.19 12.94
CA GLU A 171 -6.37 -2.45 13.69
C GLU A 171 -7.62 -2.14 12.88
N HIS A 172 -7.67 -0.97 12.26
CA HIS A 172 -8.79 -0.58 11.40
C HIS A 172 -8.96 -1.56 10.24
N ARG A 173 -7.87 -1.88 9.53
CA ARG A 173 -7.87 -2.82 8.42
C ARG A 173 -8.30 -4.22 8.87
N TRP A 174 -7.96 -4.60 10.11
CA TRP A 174 -8.40 -5.86 10.68
C TRP A 174 -9.92 -5.95 10.82
N ASP A 175 -10.51 -4.93 11.40
CA ASP A 175 -11.96 -4.89 11.63
C ASP A 175 -12.71 -4.85 10.28
N GLU A 176 -12.26 -4.05 9.31
CA GLU A 176 -12.83 -4.02 7.96
C GLU A 176 -12.82 -5.40 7.28
N GLN A 177 -11.69 -6.10 7.34
CA GLN A 177 -11.58 -7.40 6.68
C GLN A 177 -12.47 -8.44 7.35
N VAL A 178 -12.52 -8.47 8.69
CA VAL A 178 -13.39 -9.38 9.43
C VAL A 178 -14.85 -9.13 9.06
N ASP A 179 -15.28 -7.87 9.04
CA ASP A 179 -16.65 -7.51 8.67
C ASP A 179 -16.98 -7.93 7.24
N LEU A 180 -16.04 -7.74 6.31
CA LEU A 180 -16.20 -8.13 4.92
C LEU A 180 -16.31 -9.66 4.75
N VAL A 181 -15.45 -10.44 5.41
CA VAL A 181 -15.52 -11.91 5.39
C VAL A 181 -16.82 -12.41 6.01
N LEU A 182 -17.22 -11.86 7.17
CA LEU A 182 -18.49 -12.21 7.82
C LEU A 182 -19.70 -11.86 6.94
N ALA A 183 -19.64 -10.77 6.18
CA ALA A 183 -20.68 -10.41 5.23
C ALA A 183 -20.77 -11.41 4.06
N LEU A 184 -19.64 -11.89 3.56
CA LEU A 184 -19.56 -12.89 2.49
C LEU A 184 -20.01 -14.29 2.93
N GLU A 185 -19.86 -14.62 4.21
CA GLU A 185 -20.33 -15.89 4.79
C GLU A 185 -21.84 -15.94 5.03
N ARG A 186 -22.52 -14.77 5.06
CA ARG A 186 -23.97 -14.72 5.20
C ARG A 186 -24.62 -15.28 3.94
N PRO A 187 -25.71 -16.06 4.07
CA PRO A 187 -26.47 -16.49 2.91
C PRO A 187 -26.92 -15.26 2.12
N PRO A 188 -26.80 -15.26 0.78
CA PRO A 188 -27.21 -14.12 -0.02
C PRO A 188 -28.67 -13.82 0.30
N PRO A 189 -29.04 -12.54 0.46
CA PRO A 189 -30.45 -12.19 0.60
C PRO A 189 -31.19 -12.76 -0.61
N THR A 190 -32.42 -13.24 -0.42
CA THR A 190 -33.26 -13.90 -1.46
C THR A 190 -33.59 -13.02 -2.67
N TYR A 191 -33.01 -11.82 -2.75
CA TYR A 191 -33.07 -10.98 -3.93
C TYR A 191 -32.19 -11.57 -5.03
N THR A 192 -32.83 -12.00 -6.12
CA THR A 192 -32.19 -12.35 -7.38
C THR A 192 -31.59 -11.12 -8.03
N TYR A 193 -30.48 -10.61 -7.49
CA TYR A 193 -29.55 -9.86 -8.33
C TYR A 193 -28.93 -10.83 -9.33
N PRO A 194 -28.72 -10.43 -10.60
CA PRO A 194 -27.89 -11.21 -11.50
C PRO A 194 -26.56 -11.39 -10.80
N GLN A 195 -26.19 -12.65 -10.52
CA GLN A 195 -24.91 -12.97 -9.92
C GLN A 195 -23.83 -12.42 -10.86
N THR A 196 -23.31 -11.23 -10.57
CA THR A 196 -21.94 -10.90 -10.92
C THR A 196 -21.14 -11.96 -10.21
N ARG A 197 -20.83 -13.05 -10.93
CA ARG A 197 -19.83 -14.01 -10.50
C ARG A 197 -18.61 -13.15 -10.20
N ILE A 198 -18.32 -12.95 -8.92
CA ILE A 198 -16.99 -12.57 -8.49
C ILE A 198 -16.15 -13.76 -8.96
N SER A 199 -15.65 -13.65 -10.20
CA SER A 199 -14.72 -14.64 -10.71
C SER A 199 -13.49 -14.44 -9.86
N PHE A 200 -13.26 -15.34 -8.91
CA PHE A 200 -11.97 -15.48 -8.27
C PHE A 200 -10.99 -15.76 -9.40
N ARG A 201 -10.36 -14.70 -9.91
CA ARG A 201 -9.19 -14.84 -10.77
C ARG A 201 -8.15 -15.54 -9.91
N LYS A 202 -7.39 -16.43 -10.53
CA LYS A 202 -6.28 -17.08 -9.82
C LYS A 202 -5.29 -16.00 -9.45
N ASP A 203 -4.66 -16.12 -8.30
CA ASP A 203 -3.56 -15.24 -7.93
C ASP A 203 -2.46 -15.31 -8.99
N GLU A 204 -2.01 -14.14 -9.43
CA GLU A 204 -1.05 -14.01 -10.53
C GLU A 204 0.28 -13.50 -9.98
N PRO A 205 1.40 -14.19 -10.26
CA PRO A 205 2.71 -13.64 -9.95
C PRO A 205 2.91 -12.36 -10.77
N ILE A 206 3.47 -11.34 -10.12
CA ILE A 206 3.74 -10.06 -10.76
C ILE A 206 4.92 -10.23 -11.72
N ALA A 207 4.68 -10.01 -13.01
CA ALA A 207 5.72 -10.08 -14.02
C ALA A 207 6.73 -8.92 -13.86
N TYR A 208 7.91 -9.06 -14.46
CA TYR A 208 9.07 -8.17 -14.35
C TYR A 208 8.76 -6.66 -14.38
N PRO A 209 9.58 -5.82 -13.73
CA PRO A 209 9.40 -4.37 -13.79
C PRO A 209 9.41 -3.74 -15.19
N VAL A 210 8.44 -2.84 -15.44
CA VAL A 210 8.49 -1.81 -16.49
C VAL A 210 9.58 -0.81 -16.15
N THR A 211 10.53 -0.62 -17.03
CA THR A 211 11.37 0.58 -17.00
C THR A 211 10.54 1.83 -17.30
N CYS A 212 10.36 2.68 -16.30
CA CYS A 212 9.81 4.02 -16.41
C CYS A 212 10.96 5.03 -16.50
N ASN A 213 10.96 5.84 -17.56
CA ASN A 213 11.91 6.93 -17.69
C ASN A 213 11.36 8.16 -16.97
N LEU A 214 11.95 8.51 -15.83
CA LEU A 214 11.67 9.75 -15.11
C LEU A 214 12.59 10.85 -15.67
N GLY A 215 12.25 11.36 -16.85
CA GLY A 215 12.99 12.46 -17.50
C GLY A 215 14.45 12.14 -17.84
N ASP A 216 15.33 13.13 -17.67
CA ASP A 216 16.77 13.06 -17.98
C ASP A 216 17.58 12.17 -17.00
N SER A 217 16.91 11.58 -15.99
CA SER A 217 17.52 10.60 -15.10
C SER A 217 17.57 9.21 -15.73
N SER A 218 18.52 8.38 -15.29
CA SER A 218 18.60 6.98 -15.71
C SER A 218 17.28 6.26 -15.47
N ALA A 219 16.79 5.53 -16.47
CA ALA A 219 15.56 4.74 -16.42
C ALA A 219 15.41 4.00 -15.08
N VAL A 220 14.28 4.19 -14.39
CA VAL A 220 13.96 3.49 -13.14
C VAL A 220 13.05 2.32 -13.48
N ALA A 221 13.45 1.10 -13.12
CA ALA A 221 12.61 -0.08 -13.27
C ALA A 221 11.53 -0.11 -12.17
N LEU A 222 10.27 0.13 -12.52
CA LEU A 222 9.09 0.01 -11.66
C LEU A 222 8.33 -1.28 -12.01
N PRO A 223 7.86 -2.11 -11.06
CA PRO A 223 7.17 -3.39 -11.35
C PRO A 223 5.98 -3.21 -12.33
N THR A 224 5.82 -4.10 -13.33
CA THR A 224 4.60 -4.13 -14.16
C THR A 224 3.45 -4.60 -13.29
N TYR A 225 2.49 -3.74 -13.00
CA TYR A 225 1.17 -4.17 -12.52
C TYR A 225 0.11 -3.44 -13.36
N PRO A 226 -1.10 -4.01 -13.60
CA PRO A 226 -1.86 -3.77 -14.82
C PRO A 226 -2.39 -2.33 -14.83
N TRP A 227 -1.58 -1.45 -15.40
CA TRP A 227 -2.05 -0.22 -16.01
C TRP A 227 -3.07 -0.66 -17.05
N ARG A 228 -4.31 -0.16 -16.97
CA ARG A 228 -5.19 -0.22 -18.13
C ARG A 228 -4.44 0.49 -19.25
N SER A 229 -3.99 -0.26 -20.26
CA SER A 229 -3.06 0.17 -21.31
C SER A 229 -3.61 1.28 -22.23
N SER A 230 -4.78 1.83 -21.92
CA SER A 230 -5.46 2.84 -22.71
C SER A 230 -5.06 4.29 -22.37
N SER A 231 -4.34 4.54 -21.28
CA SER A 231 -4.10 5.92 -20.79
C SER A 231 -2.64 6.41 -20.88
N THR A 232 -1.70 5.58 -21.33
CA THR A 232 -0.28 5.73 -20.95
C THR A 232 0.56 6.80 -21.67
N PRO A 233 0.28 7.29 -22.90
CA PRO A 233 1.18 8.30 -23.50
C PRO A 233 0.98 9.72 -22.96
N GLN A 234 -0.25 10.10 -22.60
CA GLN A 234 -0.58 11.50 -22.27
C GLN A 234 -0.25 11.88 -20.82
N VAL A 235 -0.39 10.94 -19.88
CA VAL A 235 -0.15 11.19 -18.44
C VAL A 235 1.34 11.45 -18.14
N LEU A 236 2.25 10.84 -18.90
CA LEU A 236 3.69 11.03 -18.73
C LEU A 236 4.19 12.38 -19.32
N GLU A 237 3.58 12.86 -20.41
CA GLU A 237 3.90 14.19 -20.96
C GLU A 237 3.37 15.34 -20.07
N GLU A 238 2.24 15.15 -19.37
CA GLU A 238 1.69 16.16 -18.46
C GLU A 238 2.45 16.24 -17.13
N LEU A 239 2.88 15.10 -16.57
CA LEU A 239 3.76 15.05 -15.39
C LEU A 239 5.10 15.76 -15.64
N HIS A 240 5.65 15.65 -16.86
CA HIS A 240 6.92 16.28 -17.20
C HIS A 240 6.80 17.80 -17.48
N ARG A 241 5.62 18.27 -17.90
CA ARG A 241 5.35 19.71 -18.04
C ARG A 241 5.15 20.41 -16.70
N TYR A 242 4.46 19.79 -15.76
CA TYR A 242 4.13 20.44 -14.48
C TYR A 242 5.28 20.47 -13.46
N VAL A 243 6.22 19.53 -13.54
CA VAL A 243 7.30 19.42 -12.53
C VAL A 243 8.57 20.20 -12.92
N TYR A 244 8.80 20.52 -14.21
CA TYR A 244 10.12 21.01 -14.63
C TYR A 244 10.21 22.13 -15.69
N LEU A 245 9.14 22.75 -16.18
CA LEU A 245 9.26 23.89 -17.12
C LEU A 245 8.19 24.98 -16.88
N GLU A 246 8.66 26.18 -16.49
CA GLU A 246 8.01 27.52 -16.44
C GLU A 246 6.50 27.64 -16.18
#